data_AF-A0A0U5BLX1-F1
#
_entry.id   AF-A0A0U5BLX1-F1
#
_cell.length_a   1.000
_cell.length_b   1.000
_cell.length_c   1.000
_cell.angle_alpha   90.00
_cell.angle_beta   90.00
_cell.angle_gamma   90.00
#
_symmetry.space_group_name_H-M   'P 1'
#
loop_
_entity.id
_entity.type
_entity.pdbx_description
1 polymer ?
#
loop_
_entity_poly.entity_id
_entity_poly.type
_entity_poly.pdbx_seq_one_letter_code
_entity_poly.pdbx_strand_id
1 'polypeptide(L)'
;MGRFCLPCGWSWLGRAFCSGLRASVRLPEASIDWPAACEHFRFHVADEYQRVNEVKNEENFKKNNSKNRTKMAVFCRFSLVGMAIRAIKKEVKAKYPERFLVCGHVKGDPEMYQRFELSEQDRQTIVNGVSCATLLENHHFLLVLEKSTKRCFKYRKGNEHIIVNHGGKGWWDPQSPRGTPDSSGDVFALCRRLDPAMKWHEVCTTLGALVGVEPKGAVYVAQKAERTDERSPGERWAERKSLYRGGKVWNYLIRERCLPEAIVRAAVAKGCLRDGYHAAWFAHTDAQGAVCGAELRGPETHICLGGSVKTLFRFQPGSVQPVRRLVICEAAIDALSFAALDQVRAPGTLYASTAGGMGPETIAAIQTHLAAMKALPDAVLVVATDDDDAGNAFADTLYRLADDAGVAFMRRLPPDRAKDFNQTLKNRAQAA
;
A
#
# COMPACT_ATOMS: atom_id res chain seq x y z
N MET A 1 -31.59 -20.77 -11.99
CA MET A 1 -31.31 -21.04 -10.56
C MET A 1 -30.41 -19.92 -10.03
N GLY A 2 -30.99 -18.94 -9.34
CA GLY A 2 -30.29 -17.73 -8.89
C GLY A 2 -29.39 -17.98 -7.67
N ARG A 3 -28.14 -17.50 -7.73
CA ARG A 3 -27.21 -17.47 -6.58
C ARG A 3 -27.49 -16.20 -5.76
N PHE A 4 -27.85 -16.35 -4.49
CA PHE A 4 -28.03 -15.24 -3.56
C PHE A 4 -26.71 -14.89 -2.87
N CYS A 5 -26.32 -13.61 -2.90
CA CYS A 5 -25.21 -13.08 -2.11
C CYS A 5 -25.74 -12.61 -0.75
N LEU A 6 -25.43 -13.35 0.32
CA LEU A 6 -25.91 -13.13 1.69
C LEU A 6 -25.57 -11.78 2.39
N PRO A 7 -24.59 -10.94 1.99
CA PRO A 7 -24.36 -9.67 2.72
C PRO A 7 -25.50 -8.65 2.54
N CYS A 8 -26.23 -8.74 1.42
CA CYS A 8 -27.16 -7.70 0.98
C CYS A 8 -28.47 -7.72 1.77
N GLY A 9 -29.03 -8.91 2.05
CA GLY A 9 -30.35 -9.06 2.70
C GLY A 9 -30.36 -8.74 4.19
N TRP A 10 -29.26 -9.01 4.90
CA TRP A 10 -29.20 -8.86 6.36
C TRP A 10 -29.05 -7.40 6.82
N SER A 11 -28.43 -6.57 5.98
CA SER A 11 -28.37 -5.11 6.20
C SER A 11 -29.73 -4.41 6.06
N TRP A 12 -30.70 -5.10 5.46
CA TRP A 12 -32.05 -4.61 5.17
C TRP A 12 -33.04 -4.97 6.29
N LEU A 13 -32.97 -6.21 6.81
CA LEU A 13 -33.73 -6.65 7.99
C LEU A 13 -33.42 -5.83 9.25
N GLY A 14 -32.15 -5.47 9.46
CA GLY A 14 -31.74 -4.58 10.56
C GLY A 14 -32.29 -3.16 10.43
N ARG A 15 -32.51 -2.66 9.20
CA ARG A 15 -33.08 -1.32 8.96
C ARG A 15 -34.60 -1.31 9.10
N ALA A 16 -35.29 -2.34 8.60
CA ALA A 16 -36.75 -2.47 8.70
C ALA A 16 -37.25 -2.60 10.16
N PHE A 17 -36.43 -3.11 11.07
CA PHE A 17 -36.80 -3.24 12.49
C PHE A 17 -36.53 -1.96 13.31
N CYS A 18 -35.59 -1.11 12.88
CA CYS A 18 -35.31 0.17 13.55
C CYS A 18 -36.25 1.31 13.12
N SER A 19 -36.84 1.25 11.93
CA SER A 19 -37.86 2.19 11.47
C SER A 19 -39.21 1.49 11.43
N GLY A 20 -40.10 1.77 12.39
CA GLY A 20 -41.44 1.16 12.52
C GLY A 20 -42.41 1.50 11.37
N LEU A 21 -42.07 1.12 10.14
CA LEU A 21 -42.83 1.38 8.94
C LEU A 21 -43.55 0.11 8.49
N ARG A 22 -44.89 0.14 8.63
CA ARG A 22 -45.81 -0.66 7.82
C ARG A 22 -45.57 -0.29 6.35
N ALA A 23 -44.85 -1.12 5.62
CA ALA A 23 -44.81 -1.05 4.17
C ALA A 23 -44.99 -2.47 3.60
N SER A 24 -46.17 -2.69 3.01
CA SER A 24 -46.50 -3.86 2.21
C SER A 24 -45.57 -3.92 1.00
N VAL A 25 -44.59 -4.82 1.02
CA VAL A 25 -43.72 -5.12 -0.12
C VAL A 25 -44.01 -6.55 -0.58
N ARG A 26 -44.50 -6.68 -1.81
CA ARG A 26 -44.78 -7.95 -2.48
C ARG A 26 -43.45 -8.52 -2.99
N LEU A 27 -42.98 -9.62 -2.40
CA LEU A 27 -41.74 -10.32 -2.80
C LEU A 27 -42.06 -11.38 -3.89
N PRO A 28 -41.13 -11.66 -4.84
CA PRO A 28 -41.35 -12.71 -5.84
C PRO A 28 -41.34 -14.09 -5.17
N GLU A 29 -42.36 -14.89 -5.47
CA GLU A 29 -42.51 -16.27 -5.03
C GLU A 29 -41.34 -17.14 -5.50
N ALA A 30 -40.56 -17.70 -4.55
CA ALA A 30 -39.97 -19.04 -4.67
C ALA A 30 -39.27 -19.49 -3.36
N SER A 31 -39.92 -20.43 -2.67
CA SER A 31 -39.32 -21.54 -1.90
C SER A 31 -38.70 -21.30 -0.50
N ILE A 32 -39.12 -20.27 0.24
CA ILE A 32 -38.97 -20.25 1.71
C ILE A 32 -40.30 -19.77 2.29
N ASP A 33 -40.92 -20.57 3.16
CA ASP A 33 -42.06 -20.17 3.98
C ASP A 33 -41.58 -19.20 5.07
N TRP A 34 -41.36 -17.96 4.65
CA TRP A 34 -40.91 -16.84 5.48
C TRP A 34 -41.84 -16.56 6.67
N PRO A 35 -43.18 -16.69 6.56
CA PRO A 35 -44.09 -16.63 7.71
C PRO A 35 -43.69 -17.57 8.86
N ALA A 36 -43.45 -18.85 8.58
CA ALA A 36 -43.07 -19.83 9.61
C ALA A 36 -41.68 -19.56 10.21
N ALA A 37 -40.71 -19.13 9.39
CA ALA A 37 -39.37 -18.77 9.85
C ALA A 37 -39.39 -17.50 10.73
N CYS A 38 -40.24 -16.52 10.41
CA CYS A 38 -40.43 -15.32 11.22
C CYS A 38 -41.17 -15.59 12.53
N GLU A 39 -42.06 -16.57 12.57
CA GLU A 39 -42.82 -16.96 13.77
C GLU A 39 -41.94 -17.74 14.76
N HIS A 40 -41.11 -18.66 14.26
CA HIS A 40 -40.08 -19.35 15.07
C HIS A 40 -39.04 -18.35 15.63
N PHE A 41 -38.68 -17.35 14.84
CA PHE A 41 -37.77 -16.28 15.26
C PHE A 41 -38.40 -15.34 16.31
N ARG A 42 -39.70 -15.05 16.22
CA ARG A 42 -40.43 -14.31 17.26
C ARG A 42 -40.49 -15.07 18.59
N PHE A 43 -40.73 -16.38 18.56
CA PHE A 43 -40.77 -17.20 19.77
C PHE A 43 -39.43 -17.25 20.49
N HIS A 44 -38.32 -17.46 19.76
CA HIS A 44 -36.99 -17.55 20.36
C HIS A 44 -36.53 -16.21 20.97
N VAL A 45 -36.82 -15.10 20.28
CA VAL A 45 -36.50 -13.76 20.78
C VAL A 45 -37.38 -13.39 21.98
N ALA A 46 -38.64 -13.83 22.03
CA ALA A 46 -39.53 -13.62 23.17
C ALA A 46 -39.09 -14.42 24.42
N ASP A 47 -38.63 -15.65 24.24
CA ASP A 47 -38.16 -16.54 25.32
C ASP A 47 -36.83 -16.05 25.92
N GLU A 48 -35.89 -15.59 25.08
CA GLU A 48 -34.67 -14.91 25.55
C GLU A 48 -34.97 -13.56 26.24
N TYR A 49 -35.97 -12.82 25.76
CA TYR A 49 -36.36 -11.55 26.38
C TYR A 49 -36.99 -11.75 27.77
N GLN A 50 -37.74 -12.84 27.98
CA GLN A 50 -38.27 -13.24 29.28
C GLN A 50 -37.15 -13.66 30.26
N ARG A 51 -36.22 -14.53 29.84
CA ARG A 51 -35.06 -14.91 30.68
C ARG A 51 -34.19 -13.72 31.09
N VAL A 52 -33.98 -12.77 30.19
CA VAL A 52 -33.22 -11.54 30.48
C VAL A 52 -33.96 -10.61 31.46
N ASN A 53 -35.30 -10.65 31.49
CA ASN A 53 -36.07 -9.90 32.48
C ASN A 53 -36.12 -10.58 33.86
N GLU A 54 -36.05 -11.91 33.92
CA GLU A 54 -35.91 -12.64 35.19
C GLU A 54 -34.55 -12.35 35.86
N VAL A 55 -33.45 -12.36 35.09
CA VAL A 55 -32.11 -11.99 35.59
C VAL A 55 -32.05 -10.53 36.07
N LYS A 56 -32.79 -9.62 35.44
CA LYS A 56 -32.90 -8.22 35.87
C LYS A 56 -33.67 -8.04 37.19
N ASN A 57 -34.56 -8.97 37.53
CA ASN A 57 -35.32 -8.92 38.78
C ASN A 57 -34.49 -9.41 39.97
N GLU A 58 -33.58 -10.36 39.79
CA GLU A 58 -32.66 -10.81 40.85
C GLU A 58 -31.54 -9.80 41.15
N GLU A 59 -31.00 -9.11 40.13
CA GLU A 59 -29.93 -8.11 40.35
C GLU A 59 -30.45 -6.76 40.91
N ASN A 60 -31.75 -6.47 40.80
CA ASN A 60 -32.34 -5.23 41.32
C ASN A 60 -32.43 -5.18 42.86
N PHE A 61 -32.05 -6.24 43.60
CA PHE A 61 -32.02 -6.20 45.05
C PHE A 61 -30.73 -5.57 45.62
N LYS A 62 -29.71 -5.28 44.79
CA LYS A 62 -28.46 -4.66 45.29
C LYS A 62 -27.94 -3.56 44.36
N LYS A 63 -28.23 -2.32 44.76
CA LYS A 63 -27.57 -1.02 44.46
C LYS A 63 -28.33 -0.05 43.55
N ASN A 64 -28.80 1.03 44.18
CA ASN A 64 -29.30 2.26 43.57
C ASN A 64 -28.19 3.06 42.89
N ASN A 65 -28.23 3.19 41.55
CA ASN A 65 -27.67 4.37 40.86
C ASN A 65 -28.24 4.52 39.43
N SER A 66 -28.89 5.65 39.11
CA SER A 66 -29.74 5.82 37.91
C SER A 66 -28.97 6.10 36.60
N LYS A 67 -27.67 6.41 36.63
CA LYS A 67 -26.90 6.79 35.43
C LYS A 67 -26.29 5.60 34.64
N ASN A 68 -26.27 4.39 35.20
CA ASN A 68 -25.75 3.19 34.52
C ASN A 68 -26.81 2.37 33.77
N ARG A 69 -28.10 2.59 34.04
CA ARG A 69 -29.20 1.80 33.43
C ARG A 69 -29.32 1.96 31.91
N THR A 70 -29.07 3.16 31.38
CA THR A 70 -29.25 3.44 29.94
C THR A 70 -28.10 2.92 29.08
N LYS A 71 -26.86 2.94 29.59
CA LYS A 71 -25.68 2.42 28.86
C LYS A 71 -25.65 0.89 28.84
N MET A 72 -26.04 0.24 29.94
CA MET A 72 -26.06 -1.23 30.04
C MET A 72 -27.20 -1.86 29.22
N ALA A 73 -28.37 -1.20 29.16
CA ALA A 73 -29.50 -1.65 28.34
C ALA A 73 -29.23 -1.61 26.83
N VAL A 74 -28.46 -0.62 26.36
CA VAL A 74 -28.03 -0.50 24.95
C VAL A 74 -26.95 -1.54 24.63
N PHE A 75 -25.99 -1.76 25.54
CA PHE A 75 -24.92 -2.74 25.36
C PHE A 75 -25.45 -4.19 25.30
N CYS A 76 -26.41 -4.56 26.17
CA CYS A 76 -27.06 -5.87 26.12
C CYS A 76 -27.87 -6.09 24.82
N ARG A 77 -28.56 -5.06 24.29
CA ARG A 77 -29.32 -5.18 23.02
C ARG A 77 -28.43 -5.46 21.81
N PHE A 78 -27.25 -4.85 21.72
CA PHE A 78 -26.31 -5.11 20.61
C PHE A 78 -25.64 -6.48 20.72
N SER A 79 -25.34 -6.96 21.93
CA SER A 79 -24.74 -8.27 22.16
C SER A 79 -25.71 -9.42 21.81
N LEU A 80 -26.98 -9.31 22.22
CA LEU A 80 -28.01 -10.33 21.97
C LEU A 80 -28.38 -10.46 20.48
N VAL A 81 -28.47 -9.36 19.73
CA VAL A 81 -28.69 -9.42 18.27
C VAL A 81 -27.51 -10.10 17.56
N GLY A 82 -26.28 -9.84 18.03
CA GLY A 82 -25.08 -10.51 17.52
C GLY A 82 -25.06 -12.02 17.80
N MET A 83 -25.54 -12.44 18.97
CA MET A 83 -25.64 -13.85 19.35
C MET A 83 -26.75 -14.58 18.60
N ALA A 84 -27.93 -13.97 18.46
CA ALA A 84 -29.05 -14.52 17.68
C ALA A 84 -28.67 -14.71 16.21
N ILE A 85 -27.97 -13.75 15.59
CA ILE A 85 -27.46 -13.88 14.21
C ILE A 85 -26.48 -15.06 14.08
N ARG A 86 -25.64 -15.31 15.10
CA ARG A 86 -24.71 -16.45 15.09
C ARG A 86 -25.43 -17.79 15.26
N ALA A 87 -26.45 -17.85 16.11
CA ALA A 87 -27.26 -19.06 16.32
C ALA A 87 -28.03 -19.44 15.04
N ILE A 88 -28.70 -18.48 14.41
CA ILE A 88 -29.40 -18.70 13.12
C ILE A 88 -28.43 -19.15 12.03
N LYS A 89 -27.24 -18.54 11.95
CA LYS A 89 -26.22 -18.96 10.98
C LYS A 89 -25.79 -20.40 11.18
N LYS A 90 -25.68 -20.85 12.44
CA LYS A 90 -25.31 -22.24 12.78
C LYS A 90 -26.42 -23.22 12.37
N GLU A 91 -27.66 -22.87 12.62
CA GLU A 91 -28.83 -23.72 12.36
C GLU A 91 -29.19 -23.81 10.87
N VAL A 92 -29.12 -22.69 10.14
CA VAL A 92 -29.30 -22.66 8.67
C VAL A 92 -28.19 -23.44 7.95
N LYS A 93 -26.95 -23.40 8.46
CA LYS A 93 -25.83 -24.19 7.94
C LYS A 93 -26.00 -25.68 8.19
N ALA A 94 -26.60 -26.07 9.32
CA ALA A 94 -26.90 -27.45 9.63
C ALA A 94 -28.06 -28.02 8.80
N LYS A 95 -29.07 -27.20 8.48
CA LYS A 95 -30.29 -27.63 7.77
C LYS A 95 -30.15 -27.68 6.25
N TYR A 96 -29.18 -26.95 5.68
CA TYR A 96 -28.95 -26.90 4.23
C TYR A 96 -27.45 -26.96 3.84
N PRO A 97 -26.74 -28.07 4.16
CA PRO A 97 -25.29 -28.18 3.96
C PRO A 97 -24.89 -28.05 2.48
N GLU A 98 -25.67 -28.62 1.56
CA GLU A 98 -25.39 -28.66 0.11
C GLU A 98 -25.51 -27.30 -0.60
N ARG A 99 -26.16 -26.31 0.02
CA ARG A 99 -26.24 -24.93 -0.51
C ARG A 99 -25.07 -24.05 -0.08
N PHE A 100 -24.21 -24.54 0.82
CA PHE A 100 -22.92 -23.95 1.14
C PHE A 100 -21.83 -24.64 0.31
N LEU A 101 -21.81 -24.38 -1.01
CA LEU A 101 -20.64 -24.67 -1.83
C LEU A 101 -19.48 -23.82 -1.30
N VAL A 102 -18.56 -24.53 -0.67
CA VAL A 102 -17.29 -24.06 -0.13
C VAL A 102 -16.51 -23.40 -1.26
N CYS A 103 -16.55 -22.06 -1.35
CA CYS A 103 -15.35 -21.35 -1.79
C CYS A 103 -14.36 -21.52 -0.65
N GLY A 104 -13.49 -22.50 -0.79
CA GLY A 104 -12.42 -22.79 0.15
C GLY A 104 -11.44 -21.62 0.18
N HIS A 105 -11.78 -20.56 0.90
CA HIS A 105 -10.76 -19.88 1.67
C HIS A 105 -10.37 -20.85 2.78
N VAL A 106 -9.27 -21.56 2.56
CA VAL A 106 -8.39 -21.88 3.68
C VAL A 106 -8.20 -20.55 4.40
N LYS A 107 -8.65 -20.46 5.65
CA LYS A 107 -8.19 -19.38 6.53
C LYS A 107 -6.70 -19.61 6.70
N GLY A 108 -5.91 -19.10 5.75
CA GLY A 108 -4.53 -18.77 6.04
C GLY A 108 -4.57 -17.74 7.15
N ASP A 109 -3.78 -17.96 8.19
CA ASP A 109 -3.56 -16.96 9.22
C ASP A 109 -3.24 -15.60 8.58
N PRO A 110 -3.74 -14.49 9.12
CA PRO A 110 -3.45 -13.16 8.63
C PRO A 110 -2.02 -12.77 9.06
N GLU A 111 -1.01 -13.46 8.53
CA GLU A 111 0.35 -12.96 8.57
C GLU A 111 0.49 -11.86 7.52
N MET A 112 0.27 -10.65 8.03
CA MET A 112 0.64 -9.35 7.50
C MET A 112 1.85 -9.44 6.55
N TYR A 113 1.75 -8.79 5.39
CA TYR A 113 2.90 -8.53 4.50
C TYR A 113 3.94 -7.70 5.26
N GLN A 114 4.85 -8.35 5.98
CA GLN A 114 5.95 -7.68 6.66
C GLN A 114 7.09 -7.49 5.67
N ARG A 115 7.49 -6.22 5.50
CA ARG A 115 8.72 -5.88 4.79
C ARG A 115 9.87 -6.61 5.48
N PHE A 116 10.82 -7.14 4.72
CA PHE A 116 12.04 -7.71 5.30
C PHE A 116 12.71 -6.66 6.19
N GLU A 117 12.79 -6.96 7.48
CA GLU A 117 13.43 -6.14 8.49
C GLU A 117 14.42 -7.01 9.24
N LEU A 118 15.69 -6.63 9.18
CA LEU A 118 16.71 -7.24 10.03
C LEU A 118 16.53 -6.68 11.44
N SER A 119 16.21 -7.54 12.41
CA SER A 119 16.10 -7.10 13.81
C SER A 119 17.46 -6.63 14.33
N GLU A 120 17.49 -5.66 15.26
CA GLU A 120 18.75 -5.20 15.83
C GLU A 120 19.50 -6.33 16.55
N GLN A 121 18.77 -7.29 17.12
CA GLN A 121 19.35 -8.49 17.72
C GLN A 121 20.05 -9.38 16.68
N ASP A 122 19.41 -9.64 15.55
CA ASP A 122 20.01 -10.43 14.45
C ASP A 122 21.21 -9.68 13.86
N ARG A 123 21.08 -8.36 13.65
CA ARG A 123 22.17 -7.50 13.21
C ARG A 123 23.37 -7.61 14.12
N GLN A 124 23.17 -7.46 15.43
CA GLN A 124 24.25 -7.53 16.41
C GLN A 124 24.87 -8.92 16.49
N THR A 125 24.07 -9.98 16.33
CA THR A 125 24.54 -11.37 16.29
C THR A 125 25.42 -11.60 15.06
N ILE A 126 25.01 -11.13 13.88
CA ILE A 126 25.79 -11.20 12.65
C ILE A 126 27.09 -10.41 12.76
N VAL A 127 27.04 -9.14 13.21
CA VAL A 127 28.26 -8.32 13.40
C VAL A 127 29.24 -8.95 14.38
N ASN A 128 28.75 -9.67 15.38
CA ASN A 128 29.60 -10.30 16.38
C ASN A 128 30.12 -11.69 15.97
N GLY A 129 29.38 -12.42 15.13
CA GLY A 129 29.71 -13.80 14.77
C GLY A 129 30.39 -13.95 13.41
N VAL A 130 30.22 -12.99 12.48
CA VAL A 130 30.88 -13.03 11.17
C VAL A 130 32.11 -12.13 11.17
N SER A 131 33.25 -12.70 10.80
CA SER A 131 34.49 -11.94 10.60
C SER A 131 34.61 -11.43 9.17
N CYS A 132 34.99 -10.16 9.01
CA CYS A 132 35.35 -9.57 7.72
C CYS A 132 36.50 -10.34 7.04
N ALA A 133 37.39 -10.97 7.81
CA ALA A 133 38.43 -11.85 7.28
C ALA A 133 37.85 -13.00 6.46
N THR A 134 36.81 -13.67 6.99
CA THR A 134 36.13 -14.79 6.33
C THR A 134 35.51 -14.37 5.00
N LEU A 135 34.91 -13.18 4.94
CA LEU A 135 34.39 -12.65 3.68
C LEU A 135 35.50 -12.41 2.65
N LEU A 136 36.60 -11.80 3.07
CA LEU A 136 37.73 -11.52 2.18
C LEU A 136 38.33 -12.82 1.61
N GLU A 137 38.54 -13.82 2.47
CA GLU A 137 39.06 -15.14 2.07
C GLU A 137 38.12 -15.84 1.07
N ASN A 138 36.80 -15.80 1.32
CA ASN A 138 35.79 -16.34 0.40
C ASN A 138 35.77 -15.62 -0.96
N HIS A 139 36.15 -14.34 -0.99
CA HIS A 139 36.29 -13.54 -2.22
C HIS A 139 37.73 -13.55 -2.79
N HIS A 140 38.55 -14.51 -2.37
CA HIS A 140 39.91 -14.75 -2.86
C HIS A 140 40.92 -13.64 -2.56
N PHE A 141 40.71 -12.87 -1.49
CA PHE A 141 41.77 -12.05 -0.92
C PHE A 141 42.72 -12.93 -0.12
N LEU A 142 44.01 -12.64 -0.23
CA LEU A 142 45.07 -13.36 0.48
C LEU A 142 45.57 -12.54 1.67
N LEU A 143 45.73 -13.21 2.81
CA LEU A 143 46.31 -12.61 4.02
C LEU A 143 47.80 -12.33 3.80
N VAL A 144 48.21 -11.10 4.07
CA VAL A 144 49.61 -10.66 4.05
C VAL A 144 50.15 -10.74 5.48
N LEU A 145 50.59 -11.94 5.88
CA LEU A 145 51.05 -12.25 7.24
C LEU A 145 52.14 -11.28 7.73
N GLU A 146 53.15 -11.02 6.90
CA GLU A 146 54.30 -10.17 7.24
C GLU A 146 53.92 -8.72 7.57
N LYS A 147 52.82 -8.21 7.01
CA LYS A 147 52.36 -6.84 7.21
C LYS A 147 51.20 -6.74 8.20
N SER A 148 50.73 -7.87 8.72
CA SER A 148 49.62 -7.97 9.67
C SER A 148 50.13 -7.93 11.11
N THR A 149 49.30 -7.45 12.02
CA THR A 149 49.56 -7.46 13.47
C THR A 149 48.45 -8.22 14.19
N LYS A 150 48.64 -8.52 15.48
CA LYS A 150 47.63 -9.20 16.30
C LYS A 150 46.26 -8.51 16.34
N ARG A 151 46.19 -7.20 16.02
CA ARG A 151 44.95 -6.41 16.05
C ARG A 151 44.47 -5.95 14.67
N CYS A 152 45.30 -6.10 13.64
CA CYS A 152 45.00 -5.63 12.28
C CYS A 152 45.52 -6.64 11.24
N PHE A 153 44.62 -7.28 10.52
CA PHE A 153 44.96 -8.21 9.44
C PHE A 153 44.89 -7.50 8.10
N LYS A 154 45.92 -7.65 7.26
CA LYS A 154 45.98 -7.01 5.96
C LYS A 154 45.76 -8.02 4.85
N TYR A 155 44.78 -7.76 4.00
CA TYR A 155 44.37 -8.60 2.89
C TYR A 155 44.67 -7.93 1.55
N ARG A 156 45.00 -8.72 0.54
CA ARG A 156 45.26 -8.22 -0.82
C ARG A 156 44.62 -9.09 -1.89
N LYS A 157 44.07 -8.45 -2.93
CA LYS A 157 43.66 -9.08 -4.18
C LYS A 157 44.05 -8.16 -5.34
N GLY A 158 45.02 -8.56 -6.16
CA GLY A 158 45.59 -7.68 -7.17
C GLY A 158 46.16 -6.39 -6.55
N ASN A 159 45.60 -5.25 -6.93
CA ASN A 159 45.98 -3.92 -6.43
C ASN A 159 45.13 -3.44 -5.24
N GLU A 160 44.10 -4.20 -4.87
CA GLU A 160 43.21 -3.85 -3.75
C GLU A 160 43.84 -4.27 -2.42
N HIS A 161 43.74 -3.38 -1.43
CA HIS A 161 44.20 -3.62 -0.07
C HIS A 161 43.07 -3.35 0.91
N ILE A 162 42.76 -4.32 1.77
CA ILE A 162 41.75 -4.16 2.81
C ILE A 162 42.37 -4.54 4.15
N ILE A 163 42.11 -3.74 5.18
CA ILE A 163 42.62 -3.94 6.52
C ILE A 163 41.47 -4.25 7.45
N VAL A 164 41.47 -5.46 8.01
CA VAL A 164 40.49 -5.92 8.99
C VAL A 164 40.98 -5.59 10.40
N ASN A 165 40.12 -4.98 11.21
CA ASN A 165 40.41 -4.54 12.57
C ASN A 165 39.26 -4.90 13.53
N HIS A 166 39.30 -4.37 14.76
CA HIS A 166 38.25 -4.58 15.78
C HIS A 166 37.90 -6.06 16.02
N GLY A 167 38.91 -6.94 16.01
CA GLY A 167 38.73 -8.38 16.21
C GLY A 167 37.97 -9.07 15.08
N GLY A 168 38.05 -8.54 13.85
CA GLY A 168 37.35 -9.10 12.69
C GLY A 168 36.06 -8.36 12.33
N LYS A 169 35.57 -7.47 13.20
CA LYS A 169 34.24 -6.83 13.04
C LYS A 169 34.23 -5.61 12.13
N GLY A 170 35.40 -5.00 11.93
CA GLY A 170 35.55 -3.80 11.11
C GLY A 170 36.57 -3.99 10.00
N TRP A 171 36.44 -3.18 8.97
CA TRP A 171 37.42 -3.08 7.90
C TRP A 171 37.58 -1.64 7.44
N TRP A 172 38.70 -1.35 6.79
CA TRP A 172 38.91 -0.11 6.04
C TRP A 172 39.87 -0.31 4.87
N ASP A 173 39.73 0.55 3.87
CA ASP A 173 40.57 0.60 2.68
C ASP A 173 41.48 1.85 2.73
N PRO A 174 42.81 1.69 2.75
CA PRO A 174 43.75 2.80 2.77
C PRO A 174 43.81 3.62 1.46
N GLN A 175 43.29 3.10 0.36
CA GLN A 175 43.30 3.77 -0.93
C GLN A 175 42.08 4.69 -1.11
N SER A 176 40.98 4.41 -0.41
CA SER A 176 39.79 5.25 -0.42
C SER A 176 39.97 6.52 0.44
N PRO A 177 39.46 7.69 0.01
CA PRO A 177 39.41 8.88 0.86
C PRO A 177 38.68 8.59 2.17
N ARG A 178 39.30 8.94 3.30
CA ARG A 178 38.72 8.68 4.63
C ARG A 178 37.37 9.36 4.77
N GLY A 179 36.42 8.66 5.37
CA GLY A 179 35.07 9.17 5.63
C GLY A 179 34.11 9.04 4.46
N THR A 180 34.52 8.40 3.36
CA THR A 180 33.59 8.00 2.29
C THR A 180 32.89 6.69 2.65
N PRO A 181 31.64 6.46 2.19
CA PRO A 181 30.88 5.24 2.48
C PRO A 181 31.61 3.93 2.15
N ASP A 182 32.48 3.96 1.13
CA ASP A 182 33.24 2.79 0.68
C ASP A 182 34.64 2.67 1.31
N SER A 183 35.01 3.59 2.22
CA SER A 183 36.36 3.58 2.85
C SER A 183 36.47 2.70 4.09
N SER A 184 35.36 2.38 4.75
CA SER A 184 35.35 1.56 5.96
C SER A 184 33.94 1.13 6.32
N GLY A 185 33.80 0.07 7.10
CA GLY A 185 32.50 -0.32 7.64
C GLY A 185 32.53 -1.60 8.45
N ASP A 186 31.33 -2.15 8.66
CA ASP A 186 31.11 -3.46 9.24
C ASP A 186 31.05 -4.54 8.15
N VAL A 187 30.72 -5.76 8.57
CA VAL A 187 30.59 -6.93 7.71
C VAL A 187 29.52 -6.78 6.62
N PHE A 188 28.44 -6.02 6.86
CA PHE A 188 27.40 -5.76 5.86
C PHE A 188 27.91 -4.83 4.77
N ALA A 189 28.60 -3.75 5.16
CA ALA A 189 29.23 -2.83 4.23
C ALA A 189 30.29 -3.53 3.37
N LEU A 190 31.08 -4.44 3.97
CA LEU A 190 32.07 -5.21 3.23
C LEU A 190 31.43 -6.15 2.21
N CYS A 191 30.40 -6.89 2.61
CA CYS A 191 29.70 -7.82 1.72
C CYS A 191 29.13 -7.10 0.49
N ARG A 192 28.51 -5.92 0.67
CA ARG A 192 28.03 -5.09 -0.43
C ARG A 192 29.13 -4.49 -1.29
N ARG A 193 30.30 -4.19 -0.71
CA ARG A 193 31.46 -3.72 -1.49
C ARG A 193 32.01 -4.85 -2.38
N LEU A 194 32.08 -6.06 -1.85
CA LEU A 194 32.59 -7.23 -2.57
C LEU A 194 31.62 -7.73 -3.65
N ASP A 195 30.31 -7.52 -3.47
CA ASP A 195 29.29 -7.77 -4.47
C ASP A 195 28.24 -6.64 -4.49
N PRO A 196 28.46 -5.60 -5.32
CA PRO A 196 27.55 -4.46 -5.41
C PRO A 196 26.16 -4.79 -5.97
N ALA A 197 25.98 -5.96 -6.60
CA ALA A 197 24.71 -6.37 -7.18
C ALA A 197 23.77 -7.04 -6.15
N MET A 198 24.30 -7.53 -5.02
CA MET A 198 23.48 -8.15 -3.97
C MET A 198 22.47 -7.17 -3.39
N LYS A 199 21.21 -7.61 -3.33
CA LYS A 199 20.14 -6.89 -2.63
C LYS A 199 20.30 -7.05 -1.13
N TRP A 200 19.76 -6.10 -0.37
CA TRP A 200 19.87 -6.08 1.10
C TRP A 200 19.46 -7.39 1.79
N HIS A 201 18.38 -8.02 1.32
CA HIS A 201 17.93 -9.30 1.89
C HIS A 201 18.94 -10.44 1.62
N GLU A 202 19.55 -10.50 0.44
CA GLU A 202 20.58 -11.50 0.09
C GLU A 202 21.81 -11.33 0.97
N VAL A 203 22.22 -10.09 1.24
CA VAL A 203 23.31 -9.76 2.17
C VAL A 203 23.00 -10.29 3.56
N CYS A 204 21.83 -9.98 4.12
CA CYS A 204 21.44 -10.41 5.46
C CYS A 204 21.33 -11.93 5.58
N THR A 205 20.75 -12.61 4.58
CA THR A 205 20.61 -14.07 4.60
C THR A 205 21.97 -14.76 4.45
N THR A 206 22.82 -14.28 3.55
CA THR A 206 24.19 -14.83 3.36
C THR A 206 25.01 -14.71 4.63
N LEU A 207 25.01 -13.54 5.27
CA LEU A 207 25.76 -13.33 6.51
C LEU A 207 25.14 -14.07 7.70
N GLY A 208 23.81 -14.12 7.77
CA GLY A 208 23.08 -14.88 8.80
C GLY A 208 23.43 -16.37 8.77
N ALA A 209 23.47 -16.97 7.58
CA ALA A 209 23.82 -18.38 7.40
C ALA A 209 25.20 -18.75 7.98
N LEU A 210 26.17 -17.82 7.93
CA LEU A 210 27.51 -18.03 8.49
C LEU A 210 27.54 -18.15 10.03
N VAL A 211 26.50 -17.64 10.71
CA VAL A 211 26.38 -17.66 12.18
C VAL A 211 25.16 -18.43 12.68
N GLY A 212 24.49 -19.17 11.79
CA GLY A 212 23.26 -19.90 12.11
C GLY A 212 22.09 -18.98 12.50
N VAL A 213 22.15 -17.70 12.12
CA VAL A 213 21.02 -16.76 12.26
C VAL A 213 20.22 -16.83 10.98
N GLU A 214 18.94 -17.14 11.10
CA GLU A 214 17.98 -16.97 10.03
C GLU A 214 17.20 -15.68 10.32
N PRO A 215 17.54 -14.53 9.67
CA PRO A 215 16.86 -13.27 9.93
C PRO A 215 15.35 -13.44 9.78
N LYS A 216 14.56 -12.88 10.70
CA LYS A 216 13.09 -12.93 10.57
C LYS A 216 12.68 -12.32 9.22
N GLY A 217 12.12 -13.16 8.34
CA GLY A 217 11.82 -12.84 6.94
C GLY A 217 12.65 -13.60 5.90
N ALA A 218 13.74 -14.29 6.30
CA ALA A 218 14.55 -15.14 5.42
C ALA A 218 13.83 -16.43 5.01
N VAL A 219 12.90 -16.92 5.85
CA VAL A 219 11.98 -18.04 5.54
C VAL A 219 10.98 -17.67 4.43
N TYR A 220 10.82 -16.38 4.10
CA TYR A 220 9.88 -15.91 3.09
C TYR A 220 10.58 -15.52 1.78
N VAL A 221 11.28 -16.48 1.18
CA VAL A 221 11.14 -16.59 -0.28
C VAL A 221 9.69 -17.00 -0.47
N ALA A 222 8.81 -16.03 -0.68
CA ALA A 222 7.59 -16.36 -1.39
C ALA A 222 8.08 -17.08 -2.65
N GLN A 223 7.89 -18.41 -2.70
CA GLN A 223 7.57 -19.04 -3.96
C GLN A 223 6.43 -18.19 -4.46
N LYS A 224 6.78 -17.19 -5.28
CA LYS A 224 5.82 -16.30 -5.89
C LYS A 224 5.00 -17.28 -6.68
N ALA A 225 3.83 -17.65 -6.15
CA ALA A 225 2.94 -18.59 -6.81
C ALA A 225 2.97 -18.19 -8.27
N GLU A 226 3.33 -19.14 -9.15
CA GLU A 226 3.42 -18.86 -10.58
C GLU A 226 2.22 -18.00 -10.94
N ARG A 227 2.46 -16.87 -11.60
CA ARG A 227 1.38 -15.95 -11.93
C ARG A 227 0.44 -16.73 -12.84
N THR A 228 -0.63 -17.28 -12.26
CA THR A 228 -1.63 -18.06 -12.99
C THR A 228 -2.42 -17.19 -13.95
N ASP A 229 -2.38 -15.87 -13.75
CA ASP A 229 -2.97 -14.88 -14.63
C ASP A 229 -1.93 -14.34 -15.61
N GLU A 230 -1.90 -14.96 -16.80
CA GLU A 230 -1.04 -14.62 -17.94
C GLU A 230 -1.47 -13.31 -18.64
N ARG A 231 -2.66 -12.78 -18.35
CA ARG A 231 -3.17 -11.57 -18.98
C ARG A 231 -2.27 -10.37 -18.70
N SER A 232 -2.07 -9.56 -19.72
CA SER A 232 -1.35 -8.29 -19.64
C SER A 232 -1.99 -7.34 -18.61
N PRO A 233 -1.25 -6.36 -18.10
CA PRO A 233 -1.83 -5.28 -17.29
C PRO A 233 -2.99 -4.56 -17.99
N GLY A 234 -2.88 -4.33 -19.30
CA GLY A 234 -3.90 -3.66 -20.11
C GLY A 234 -5.22 -4.44 -20.18
N GLU A 235 -5.17 -5.76 -20.37
CA GLU A 235 -6.37 -6.62 -20.36
C GLU A 235 -7.06 -6.61 -18.99
N ARG A 236 -6.29 -6.78 -17.91
CA ARG A 236 -6.83 -6.76 -16.54
C ARG A 236 -7.40 -5.40 -16.16
N TRP A 237 -6.82 -4.31 -16.69
CA TRP A 237 -7.35 -2.96 -16.59
C TRP A 237 -8.68 -2.82 -17.32
N ALA A 238 -8.77 -3.32 -18.57
CA ALA A 238 -9.95 -3.20 -19.42
C ALA A 238 -11.21 -3.86 -18.81
N GLU A 239 -11.04 -4.90 -17.98
CA GLU A 239 -12.13 -5.56 -17.26
C GLU A 239 -12.63 -4.77 -16.03
N ARG A 240 -11.85 -3.83 -15.49
CA ARG A 240 -12.26 -3.07 -14.31
C ARG A 240 -13.43 -2.15 -14.65
N LYS A 241 -14.36 -1.99 -13.73
CA LYS A 241 -15.54 -1.14 -13.95
C LYS A 241 -15.16 0.34 -13.78
N SER A 242 -15.97 1.22 -14.36
CA SER A 242 -15.95 2.63 -14.00
C SER A 242 -16.38 2.79 -12.54
N LEU A 243 -15.86 3.82 -11.86
CA LEU A 243 -16.36 4.20 -10.55
C LEU A 243 -17.82 4.65 -10.67
N TYR A 244 -18.58 4.40 -9.61
CA TYR A 244 -19.97 4.86 -9.47
C TYR A 244 -20.15 5.52 -8.10
N ARG A 245 -21.03 6.53 -8.06
CA ARG A 245 -21.30 7.31 -6.84
C ARG A 245 -21.78 6.37 -5.72
N GLY A 246 -21.17 6.50 -4.55
CA GLY A 246 -21.51 5.71 -3.36
C GLY A 246 -20.85 4.33 -3.28
N GLY A 247 -20.13 3.90 -4.33
CA GLY A 247 -19.29 2.70 -4.28
C GLY A 247 -18.13 2.82 -3.29
N LYS A 248 -17.51 1.69 -2.92
CA LYS A 248 -16.41 1.66 -1.94
C LYS A 248 -15.23 2.53 -2.36
N VAL A 249 -14.71 2.32 -3.57
CA VAL A 249 -13.59 3.09 -4.12
C VAL A 249 -13.96 4.57 -4.28
N TRP A 250 -15.18 4.87 -4.70
CA TRP A 250 -15.68 6.23 -4.77
C TRP A 250 -15.68 6.92 -3.40
N ASN A 251 -16.22 6.28 -2.38
CA ASN A 251 -16.25 6.84 -1.03
C ASN A 251 -14.84 6.98 -0.44
N TYR A 252 -13.94 6.05 -0.71
CA TYR A 252 -12.53 6.18 -0.33
C TYR A 252 -11.91 7.44 -0.93
N LEU A 253 -12.04 7.66 -2.24
CA LEU A 253 -11.44 8.83 -2.89
C LEU A 253 -12.09 10.16 -2.47
N ILE A 254 -13.42 10.20 -2.35
CA ILE A 254 -14.15 11.44 -2.06
C ILE A 254 -14.17 11.76 -0.56
N ARG A 255 -14.41 10.78 0.31
CA ARG A 255 -14.63 11.00 1.75
C ARG A 255 -13.37 10.87 2.56
N GLU A 256 -12.55 9.85 2.28
CA GLU A 256 -11.33 9.59 3.07
C GLU A 256 -10.13 10.38 2.52
N ARG A 257 -10.00 10.45 1.19
CA ARG A 257 -8.96 11.20 0.50
C ARG A 257 -9.36 12.63 0.15
N CYS A 258 -10.60 13.04 0.42
CA CYS A 258 -11.11 14.40 0.20
C CYS A 258 -10.86 14.95 -1.21
N LEU A 259 -10.76 14.08 -2.23
CA LEU A 259 -10.60 14.52 -3.61
C LEU A 259 -11.92 15.15 -4.09
N PRO A 260 -11.89 16.33 -4.74
CA PRO A 260 -13.11 16.90 -5.29
C PRO A 260 -13.74 15.98 -6.33
N GLU A 261 -15.07 15.87 -6.28
CA GLU A 261 -15.81 15.00 -7.18
C GLU A 261 -15.54 15.30 -8.66
N ALA A 262 -15.40 16.58 -9.01
CA ALA A 262 -15.09 17.00 -10.38
C ALA A 262 -13.75 16.41 -10.89
N ILE A 263 -12.73 16.35 -10.04
CA ILE A 263 -11.41 15.79 -10.39
C ILE A 263 -11.51 14.27 -10.58
N VAL A 264 -12.19 13.57 -9.66
CA VAL A 264 -12.39 12.11 -9.78
C VAL A 264 -13.17 11.77 -11.05
N ARG A 265 -14.23 12.51 -11.36
CA ARG A 265 -15.00 12.31 -12.60
C ARG A 265 -14.17 12.59 -13.84
N ALA A 266 -13.37 13.65 -13.84
CA ALA A 266 -12.47 13.96 -14.95
C ALA A 266 -11.43 12.85 -15.16
N ALA A 267 -10.83 12.32 -14.10
CA ALA A 267 -9.88 11.22 -14.18
C ALA A 267 -10.52 9.93 -14.74
N VAL A 268 -11.74 9.62 -14.32
CA VAL A 268 -12.52 8.51 -14.89
C VAL A 268 -12.82 8.74 -16.37
N ALA A 269 -13.26 9.94 -16.75
CA ALA A 269 -13.56 10.29 -18.15
C ALA A 269 -12.31 10.25 -19.05
N LYS A 270 -11.13 10.56 -18.50
CA LYS A 270 -9.84 10.42 -19.17
C LYS A 270 -9.34 8.98 -19.23
N GLY A 271 -10.07 8.04 -18.64
CA GLY A 271 -9.71 6.63 -18.64
C GLY A 271 -8.47 6.31 -17.83
N CYS A 272 -8.04 7.19 -16.91
CA CYS A 272 -6.86 6.98 -16.07
C CYS A 272 -7.18 6.45 -14.67
N LEU A 273 -8.47 6.30 -14.32
CA LEU A 273 -8.94 5.84 -13.01
C LEU A 273 -10.09 4.81 -13.16
N ARG A 274 -9.96 3.65 -12.50
CA ARG A 274 -10.99 2.59 -12.49
C ARG A 274 -11.24 2.00 -11.09
N ASP A 275 -12.41 1.36 -10.96
CA ASP A 275 -12.87 0.71 -9.72
C ASP A 275 -12.31 -0.72 -9.67
N GLY A 276 -11.30 -0.90 -8.83
CA GLY A 276 -10.70 -2.20 -8.51
C GLY A 276 -11.41 -2.98 -7.42
N TYR A 277 -12.64 -2.60 -7.06
CA TYR A 277 -13.48 -3.11 -5.98
C TYR A 277 -12.97 -2.82 -4.55
N HIS A 278 -11.70 -3.13 -4.26
CA HIS A 278 -11.05 -2.88 -2.97
C HIS A 278 -10.08 -1.68 -2.99
N ALA A 279 -9.65 -1.27 -4.18
CA ALA A 279 -8.72 -0.17 -4.38
C ALA A 279 -9.07 0.61 -5.66
N ALA A 280 -8.76 1.90 -5.67
CA ALA A 280 -8.66 2.69 -6.89
C ALA A 280 -7.48 2.19 -7.73
N TRP A 281 -7.71 1.95 -9.01
CA TRP A 281 -6.64 1.63 -9.97
C TRP A 281 -6.32 2.87 -10.78
N PHE A 282 -5.07 3.30 -10.76
CA PHE A 282 -4.55 4.43 -11.52
C PHE A 282 -3.65 3.92 -12.63
N ALA A 283 -4.04 4.15 -13.89
CA ALA A 283 -3.35 3.57 -15.05
C ALA A 283 -1.97 4.19 -15.26
N HIS A 284 -0.99 3.34 -15.53
CA HIS A 284 0.27 3.73 -16.15
C HIS A 284 0.18 3.45 -17.64
N THR A 285 0.57 4.43 -18.46
CA THR A 285 0.55 4.29 -19.92
C THR A 285 1.94 4.32 -20.53
N ASP A 286 2.13 3.60 -21.62
CA ASP A 286 3.33 3.71 -22.45
C ASP A 286 3.31 4.98 -23.33
N ALA A 287 4.27 5.09 -24.25
CA ALA A 287 4.40 6.21 -25.18
C ALA A 287 3.26 6.26 -26.21
N GLN A 288 2.59 5.15 -26.47
CA GLN A 288 1.45 5.04 -27.38
C GLN A 288 0.11 5.28 -26.65
N GLY A 289 0.16 5.47 -25.32
CA GLY A 289 -1.02 5.68 -24.48
C GLY A 289 -1.72 4.39 -24.06
N ALA A 290 -1.18 3.22 -24.38
CA ALA A 290 -1.75 1.95 -23.96
C ALA A 290 -1.41 1.68 -22.49
N VAL A 291 -2.32 1.03 -21.77
CA VAL A 291 -2.15 0.73 -20.35
C VAL A 291 -1.14 -0.39 -20.17
N CYS A 292 0.04 -0.06 -19.66
CA CYS A 292 1.15 -0.99 -19.41
C CYS A 292 1.29 -1.36 -17.92
N GLY A 293 0.51 -0.73 -17.04
CA GLY A 293 0.56 -0.96 -15.61
C GLY A 293 -0.54 -0.22 -14.86
N ALA A 294 -0.60 -0.43 -13.55
CA ALA A 294 -1.43 0.41 -12.68
C ALA A 294 -0.89 0.44 -11.26
N GLU A 295 -0.98 1.58 -10.59
CA GLU A 295 -0.85 1.64 -9.14
C GLU A 295 -2.23 1.52 -8.47
N LEU A 296 -2.28 0.78 -7.36
CA LEU A 296 -3.50 0.41 -6.63
C LEU A 296 -3.48 1.07 -5.26
N ARG A 297 -4.44 1.96 -5.01
CA ARG A 297 -4.59 2.66 -3.73
C ARG A 297 -5.95 2.40 -3.10
N GLY A 298 -5.95 1.89 -1.87
CA GLY A 298 -7.13 1.68 -1.04
C GLY A 298 -6.84 2.02 0.42
N PRO A 299 -7.76 1.77 1.35
CA PRO A 299 -7.52 1.95 2.78
C PRO A 299 -6.34 1.11 3.28
N GLU A 300 -6.24 -0.14 2.80
CA GLU A 300 -5.22 -1.13 3.17
C GLU A 300 -4.39 -1.58 1.96
N THR A 301 -4.51 -0.89 0.82
CA THR A 301 -3.85 -1.28 -0.43
C THR A 301 -2.91 -0.19 -0.90
N HIS A 302 -1.64 -0.56 -1.09
CA HIS A 302 -0.57 0.32 -1.53
C HIS A 302 0.45 -0.48 -2.35
N ILE A 303 0.07 -0.87 -3.57
CA ILE A 303 0.85 -1.78 -4.42
C ILE A 303 0.76 -1.39 -5.89
N CYS A 304 1.63 -1.95 -6.72
CA CYS A 304 1.46 -1.94 -8.18
C CYS A 304 0.80 -3.24 -8.64
N LEU A 305 -0.02 -3.17 -9.70
CA LEU A 305 -0.58 -4.34 -10.35
C LEU A 305 0.56 -5.25 -10.82
N GLY A 306 0.52 -6.53 -10.48
CA GLY A 306 1.59 -7.47 -10.86
C GLY A 306 1.83 -7.46 -12.36
N GLY A 307 3.10 -7.45 -12.79
CA GLY A 307 3.47 -7.37 -14.22
C GLY A 307 3.37 -5.99 -14.85
N SER A 308 3.11 -4.94 -14.07
CA SER A 308 3.15 -3.57 -14.56
C SER A 308 4.55 -3.19 -15.01
N VAL A 309 4.63 -2.49 -16.14
CA VAL A 309 5.76 -1.62 -16.46
C VAL A 309 5.50 -0.27 -15.80
N LYS A 310 6.42 0.16 -14.92
CA LYS A 310 6.23 1.37 -14.12
C LYS A 310 6.69 2.62 -14.89
N THR A 311 5.84 3.11 -15.77
CA THR A 311 5.99 4.42 -16.43
C THR A 311 5.46 5.53 -15.52
N LEU A 312 4.51 6.34 -16.00
CA LEU A 312 3.83 7.37 -15.23
C LEU A 312 2.32 7.14 -15.25
N PHE A 313 1.66 7.40 -14.12
CA PHE A 313 0.27 7.81 -14.16
C PHE A 313 0.18 9.20 -14.79
N ARG A 314 -0.85 9.43 -15.60
CA ARG A 314 -1.05 10.69 -16.35
C ARG A 314 -2.50 11.14 -16.26
N PHE A 315 -2.71 12.34 -15.78
CA PHE A 315 -4.01 13.01 -15.73
C PHE A 315 -3.92 14.40 -16.35
N GLN A 316 -4.66 14.59 -17.44
CA GLN A 316 -4.80 15.88 -18.10
C GLN A 316 -6.29 16.20 -18.19
N PRO A 317 -6.83 17.16 -17.41
CA PRO A 317 -8.26 17.51 -17.46
C PRO A 317 -8.74 17.90 -18.87
N GLY A 318 -7.92 18.62 -19.63
CA GLY A 318 -8.15 18.97 -21.03
C GLY A 318 -7.48 18.02 -22.02
N SER A 319 -7.53 18.34 -23.31
CA SER A 319 -6.84 17.59 -24.38
C SER A 319 -5.87 18.49 -25.16
N VAL A 320 -5.43 19.59 -24.54
CA VAL A 320 -4.57 20.59 -25.19
C VAL A 320 -3.17 20.02 -25.35
N GLN A 321 -2.68 20.03 -26.58
CA GLN A 321 -1.31 19.70 -26.94
C GLN A 321 -0.62 20.93 -27.57
N PRO A 322 0.71 21.06 -27.46
CA PRO A 322 1.61 20.20 -26.68
C PRO A 322 1.46 20.41 -25.16
N VAL A 323 1.95 19.46 -24.36
CA VAL A 323 2.10 19.65 -22.90
C VAL A 323 3.15 20.74 -22.67
N ARG A 324 2.74 21.84 -22.02
CA ARG A 324 3.62 22.96 -21.66
C ARG A 324 3.97 22.95 -20.19
N ARG A 325 3.13 22.34 -19.34
CA ARG A 325 3.37 22.29 -17.91
C ARG A 325 3.24 20.86 -17.42
N LEU A 326 4.36 20.25 -17.07
CA LEU A 326 4.39 18.90 -16.53
C LEU A 326 4.52 18.99 -15.02
N VAL A 327 3.51 18.53 -14.28
CA VAL A 327 3.57 18.42 -12.82
C VAL A 327 3.87 16.98 -12.46
N ILE A 328 4.90 16.71 -11.66
CA ILE A 328 5.25 15.36 -11.21
C ILE A 328 5.14 15.26 -9.69
N CYS A 329 4.31 14.31 -9.24
CA CYS A 329 4.16 13.91 -7.84
C CYS A 329 4.63 12.47 -7.61
N GLU A 330 4.73 12.05 -6.35
CA GLU A 330 5.16 10.69 -6.00
C GLU A 330 4.06 9.64 -6.17
N ALA A 331 2.78 10.02 -5.94
CA ALA A 331 1.63 9.13 -6.08
C ALA A 331 0.47 9.78 -6.85
N ALA A 332 -0.39 8.97 -7.47
CA ALA A 332 -1.50 9.47 -8.29
C ALA A 332 -2.54 10.24 -7.48
N ILE A 333 -2.75 9.86 -6.21
CA ILE A 333 -3.63 10.62 -5.31
C ILE A 333 -3.06 12.03 -5.10
N ASP A 334 -1.73 12.18 -4.97
CA ASP A 334 -1.10 13.49 -4.84
C ASP A 334 -1.14 14.27 -6.16
N ALA A 335 -0.97 13.63 -7.31
CA ALA A 335 -1.15 14.28 -8.61
C ALA A 335 -2.58 14.82 -8.79
N LEU A 336 -3.61 14.05 -8.40
CA LEU A 336 -4.99 14.52 -8.42
C LEU A 336 -5.26 15.59 -7.34
N SER A 337 -4.63 15.47 -6.18
CA SER A 337 -4.75 16.47 -5.10
C SER A 337 -4.12 17.79 -5.52
N PHE A 338 -2.95 17.74 -6.14
CA PHE A 338 -2.31 18.90 -6.75
C PHE A 338 -3.21 19.52 -7.82
N ALA A 339 -3.78 18.73 -8.73
CA ALA A 339 -4.70 19.24 -9.74
C ALA A 339 -5.93 19.95 -9.16
N ALA A 340 -6.40 19.51 -7.98
CA ALA A 340 -7.47 20.20 -7.24
C ALA A 340 -7.01 21.53 -6.66
N LEU A 341 -5.81 21.56 -6.07
CA LEU A 341 -5.21 22.72 -5.39
C LEU A 341 -4.62 23.74 -6.36
N ASP A 342 -4.33 23.33 -7.59
CA ASP A 342 -3.70 24.16 -8.61
C ASP A 342 -4.62 25.33 -8.98
N GLN A 343 -4.19 26.54 -8.65
CA GLN A 343 -4.88 27.78 -8.99
C GLN A 343 -4.53 28.28 -10.39
N VAL A 344 -3.40 27.84 -10.96
CA VAL A 344 -2.94 28.29 -12.28
C VAL A 344 -3.79 27.65 -13.38
N ARG A 345 -4.06 26.34 -13.26
CA ARG A 345 -4.88 25.54 -14.20
C ARG A 345 -4.62 25.84 -15.67
N ALA A 346 -3.35 26.09 -16.02
CA ALA A 346 -2.97 26.50 -17.36
C ALA A 346 -3.38 25.42 -18.40
N PRO A 347 -3.91 25.82 -19.57
CA PRO A 347 -4.09 24.92 -20.70
C PRO A 347 -2.79 24.15 -20.99
N GLY A 348 -2.89 22.85 -21.29
CA GLY A 348 -1.71 22.02 -21.54
C GLY A 348 -0.95 21.58 -20.28
N THR A 349 -1.55 21.70 -19.09
CA THR A 349 -0.99 21.12 -17.85
C THR A 349 -1.27 19.62 -17.77
N LEU A 350 -0.22 18.80 -17.69
CA LEU A 350 -0.28 17.37 -17.40
C LEU A 350 0.15 17.13 -15.94
N TYR A 351 -0.72 16.51 -15.15
CA TYR A 351 -0.39 16.05 -13.80
C TYR A 351 -0.03 14.57 -13.85
N ALA A 352 1.15 14.22 -13.36
CA ALA A 352 1.68 12.86 -13.44
C ALA A 352 2.21 12.39 -12.09
N SER A 353 2.31 11.07 -11.92
CA SER A 353 3.02 10.49 -10.78
C SER A 353 3.90 9.32 -11.19
N THR A 354 4.92 9.05 -10.38
CA THR A 354 5.87 7.95 -10.55
C THR A 354 5.48 6.68 -9.80
N ALA A 355 4.45 6.74 -8.96
CA ALA A 355 4.00 5.66 -8.07
C ALA A 355 5.14 5.15 -7.14
N GLY A 356 5.82 6.10 -6.48
CA GLY A 356 6.99 5.86 -5.63
C GLY A 356 8.30 6.02 -6.39
N GLY A 357 9.34 5.26 -6.00
CA GLY A 357 10.69 5.43 -6.55
C GLY A 357 10.77 5.32 -8.08
N MET A 358 11.69 6.05 -8.71
CA MET A 358 11.85 6.10 -10.16
C MET A 358 12.70 4.96 -10.68
N GLY A 359 12.12 4.07 -11.49
CA GLY A 359 12.85 3.05 -12.26
C GLY A 359 13.27 3.57 -13.64
N PRO A 360 14.03 2.79 -14.42
CA PRO A 360 14.48 3.17 -15.76
C PRO A 360 13.32 3.61 -16.68
N GLU A 361 12.19 2.91 -16.66
CA GLU A 361 11.02 3.19 -17.49
C GLU A 361 10.27 4.44 -17.03
N THR A 362 10.30 4.73 -15.72
CA THR A 362 9.79 5.98 -15.17
C THR A 362 10.64 7.16 -15.65
N ILE A 363 11.97 7.04 -15.57
CA ILE A 363 12.92 8.06 -16.02
C ILE A 363 12.78 8.31 -17.52
N ALA A 364 12.74 7.25 -18.33
CA ALA A 364 12.57 7.36 -19.77
C ALA A 364 11.25 8.05 -20.16
N ALA A 365 10.16 7.76 -19.43
CA ALA A 365 8.88 8.43 -19.64
C ALA A 365 8.92 9.93 -19.30
N ILE A 366 9.68 10.32 -18.27
CA ILE A 366 9.89 11.74 -17.91
C ILE A 366 10.74 12.43 -18.98
N GLN A 367 11.88 11.83 -19.36
CA GLN A 367 12.76 12.37 -20.40
C GLN A 367 12.04 12.56 -21.73
N THR A 368 11.14 11.65 -22.10
CA THR A 368 10.32 11.78 -23.31
C THR A 368 9.46 13.06 -23.29
N HIS A 369 8.81 13.35 -22.16
CA HIS A 369 8.03 14.58 -22.02
C HIS A 369 8.92 15.83 -22.03
N LEU A 370 10.05 15.80 -21.31
CA LEU A 370 10.98 16.92 -21.26
C LEU A 370 11.59 17.22 -22.64
N ALA A 371 11.93 16.19 -23.41
CA ALA A 371 12.41 16.35 -24.78
C ALA A 371 11.36 17.01 -25.68
N ALA A 372 10.08 16.63 -25.55
CA ALA A 372 8.99 17.27 -26.28
C ALA A 372 8.74 18.72 -25.83
N MET A 373 9.04 19.04 -24.56
CA MET A 373 8.90 20.38 -23.98
C MET A 373 10.06 21.32 -24.33
N LYS A 374 11.25 20.82 -24.65
CA LYS A 374 12.46 21.62 -24.90
C LYS A 374 12.29 22.75 -25.91
N ALA A 375 11.50 22.54 -26.96
CA ALA A 375 11.27 23.53 -28.01
C ALA A 375 10.24 24.61 -27.65
N LEU A 376 9.62 24.53 -26.47
CA LEU A 376 8.53 25.40 -26.05
C LEU A 376 9.06 26.44 -25.04
N PRO A 377 9.05 27.75 -25.39
CA PRO A 377 9.71 28.79 -24.59
C PRO A 377 9.08 29.03 -23.21
N ASP A 378 7.83 28.61 -23.01
CA ASP A 378 7.08 28.73 -21.76
C ASP A 378 6.91 27.39 -21.03
N ALA A 379 7.59 26.33 -21.49
CA ALA A 379 7.44 25.02 -20.88
C ALA A 379 8.16 24.92 -19.53
N VAL A 380 7.49 24.29 -18.58
CA VAL A 380 7.99 24.16 -17.20
C VAL A 380 7.68 22.80 -16.58
N LEU A 381 8.70 22.19 -15.97
CA LEU A 381 8.54 21.08 -15.04
C LEU A 381 8.22 21.62 -13.64
N VAL A 382 7.09 21.22 -13.09
CA VAL A 382 6.73 21.48 -11.69
C VAL A 382 7.00 20.21 -10.89
N VAL A 383 7.98 20.30 -9.99
CA VAL A 383 8.35 19.25 -9.06
C VAL A 383 7.49 19.40 -7.81
N ALA A 384 6.56 18.47 -7.60
CA ALA A 384 5.56 18.49 -6.55
C ALA A 384 5.67 17.26 -5.65
N THR A 385 6.72 17.22 -4.83
CA THR A 385 7.08 16.12 -3.92
C THR A 385 6.69 16.43 -2.48
N ASP A 386 6.80 15.42 -1.61
CA ASP A 386 6.61 15.59 -0.17
C ASP A 386 7.69 16.52 0.43
N ASP A 387 7.38 17.14 1.57
CA ASP A 387 8.27 18.03 2.31
C ASP A 387 9.09 17.25 3.35
N ASP A 388 9.83 16.24 2.89
CA ASP A 388 10.74 15.41 3.68
C ASP A 388 12.04 15.07 2.91
N ASP A 389 12.96 14.35 3.56
CA ASP A 389 14.26 13.99 2.96
C ASP A 389 14.12 13.08 1.73
N ALA A 390 13.11 12.19 1.71
CA ALA A 390 12.86 11.33 0.56
C ALA A 390 12.33 12.16 -0.62
N GLY A 391 11.40 13.08 -0.36
CA GLY A 391 10.89 14.05 -1.32
C GLY A 391 11.99 14.98 -1.85
N ASN A 392 12.95 15.38 -1.01
CA ASN A 392 14.12 16.16 -1.42
C ASN A 392 14.99 15.39 -2.43
N ALA A 393 15.35 14.14 -2.13
CA ALA A 393 16.14 13.31 -3.05
C ALA A 393 15.40 13.04 -4.38
N PHE A 394 14.07 12.91 -4.30
CA PHE A 394 13.22 12.76 -5.47
C PHE A 394 13.22 14.04 -6.32
N ALA A 395 13.11 15.21 -5.69
CA ALA A 395 13.18 16.50 -6.34
C ALA A 395 14.53 16.72 -7.04
N ASP A 396 15.65 16.40 -6.39
CA ASP A 396 17.00 16.52 -6.95
C ASP A 396 17.18 15.67 -8.22
N THR A 397 16.54 14.50 -8.27
CA THR A 397 16.53 13.66 -9.47
C THR A 397 15.75 14.32 -10.61
N LEU A 398 14.58 14.91 -10.31
CA LEU A 398 13.78 15.62 -11.31
C LEU A 398 14.45 16.91 -11.82
N TYR A 399 15.16 17.64 -10.96
CA TYR A 399 15.93 18.81 -11.36
C TYR A 399 17.02 18.46 -12.35
N ARG A 400 17.81 17.41 -12.08
CA ARG A 400 18.84 16.95 -13.02
C ARG A 400 18.25 16.57 -14.37
N LEU A 401 17.13 15.83 -14.39
CA LEU A 401 16.47 15.47 -15.65
C LEU A 401 15.99 16.70 -16.44
N ALA A 402 15.47 17.71 -15.76
CA ALA A 402 15.03 18.95 -16.41
C ALA A 402 16.20 19.78 -16.93
N ASP A 403 17.28 19.90 -16.14
CA ASP A 403 18.51 20.60 -16.51
C ASP A 403 19.17 19.94 -17.73
N ASP A 404 19.34 18.61 -17.71
CA ASP A 404 19.86 17.82 -18.84
C ASP A 404 19.03 18.03 -20.13
N ALA A 405 17.72 18.22 -19.99
CA ALA A 405 16.81 18.46 -21.10
C ALA A 405 16.77 19.94 -21.55
N GLY A 406 17.29 20.87 -20.76
CA GLY A 406 17.17 22.31 -20.97
C GLY A 406 15.74 22.84 -20.79
N VAL A 407 14.97 22.23 -19.89
CA VAL A 407 13.59 22.64 -19.58
C VAL A 407 13.56 23.35 -18.23
N ALA A 408 12.92 24.52 -18.17
CA ALA A 408 12.78 25.26 -16.91
C ALA A 408 12.04 24.41 -15.87
N PHE A 409 12.43 24.51 -14.59
CA PHE A 409 11.75 23.80 -13.52
C PHE A 409 11.48 24.69 -12.30
N MET A 410 10.48 24.30 -11.52
CA MET A 410 10.19 24.91 -10.22
C MET A 410 9.70 23.87 -9.23
N ARG A 411 9.96 24.09 -7.94
CA ARG A 411 9.39 23.28 -6.86
C ARG A 411 8.05 23.85 -6.39
N ARG A 412 7.11 22.97 -6.08
CA ARG A 412 5.93 23.29 -5.28
C ARG A 412 5.87 22.31 -4.12
N LEU A 413 5.87 22.84 -2.91
CA LEU A 413 5.69 22.06 -1.69
C LEU A 413 4.19 22.00 -1.33
N PRO A 414 3.76 20.97 -0.58
CA PRO A 414 2.43 20.94 -0.01
C PRO A 414 2.17 22.21 0.84
N PRO A 415 1.04 22.90 0.64
CA PRO A 415 0.70 24.07 1.44
C PRO A 415 0.60 23.76 2.94
N ASP A 416 0.80 24.80 3.75
CA ASP A 416 0.62 24.76 5.21
C ASP A 416 1.52 23.75 5.94
N ARG A 417 2.66 23.39 5.34
CA ARG A 417 3.57 22.33 5.82
C ARG A 417 2.87 20.99 6.04
N ALA A 418 1.85 20.71 5.23
CA ALA A 418 1.24 19.40 5.20
C ALA A 418 2.27 18.37 4.72
N LYS A 419 2.12 17.11 5.17
CA LYS A 419 3.01 16.02 4.77
C LYS A 419 3.06 15.86 3.24
N ASP A 420 1.87 15.82 2.63
CA ASP A 420 1.66 15.60 1.21
C ASP A 420 0.47 16.48 0.73
N PHE A 421 0.28 16.58 -0.59
CA PHE A 421 -0.80 17.40 -1.17
C PHE A 421 -2.20 16.86 -0.80
N ASN A 422 -2.34 15.55 -0.60
CA ASN A 422 -3.59 14.97 -0.16
C ASN A 422 -3.97 15.42 1.27
N GLN A 423 -2.98 15.53 2.14
CA GLN A 423 -3.16 15.98 3.51
C GLN A 423 -3.58 17.46 3.55
N THR A 424 -3.08 18.31 2.65
CA THR A 424 -3.61 19.68 2.48
C THR A 424 -5.11 19.68 2.17
N LEU A 425 -5.58 18.82 1.26
CA LEU A 425 -7.02 18.73 0.95
C LEU A 425 -7.84 18.25 2.15
N LYS A 426 -7.35 17.25 2.87
CA LYS A 426 -8.01 16.74 4.09
C LYS A 426 -8.10 17.82 5.17
N ASN A 427 -7.03 18.59 5.37
CA ASN A 427 -7.02 19.72 6.32
C ASN A 427 -8.08 20.77 5.94
N ARG A 428 -8.16 21.15 4.65
CA ARG A 428 -9.18 22.10 4.16
C ARG A 428 -10.60 21.58 4.33
N ALA A 429 -10.83 20.28 4.10
CA ALA A 429 -12.15 19.67 4.27
C ALA A 429 -12.57 19.55 5.73
N GLN A 430 -11.63 19.48 6.68
CA GLN A 430 -11.93 19.49 8.12
C GLN A 430 -12.19 20.89 8.66
N ALA A 431 -11.63 21.91 8.01
CA ALA A 431 -11.82 23.32 8.37
C ALA A 431 -13.09 23.95 7.78
N ALA A 432 -13.71 23.30 6.80
CA ALA A 432 -14.96 23.70 6.14
C ALA A 432 -16.17 23.02 6.78
#